data_AF-A0A970IYK5-F1
#
_entry.id   AF-A0A970IYK5-F1
#
_cell.length_a   1.000
_cell.length_b   1.000
_cell.length_c   1.000
_cell.angle_alpha   90.00
_cell.angle_beta   90.00
_cell.angle_gamma   90.00
#
_symmetry.space_group_name_H-M   'P 1'
#
loop_
_entity.id
_entity.type
_entity.pdbx_description
1 polymer ?
#
loop_
_entity_poly.entity_id
_entity_poly.type
_entity_poly.pdbx_seq_one_letter_code
_entity_poly.pdbx_strand_id
1 'polypeptide(L)' 'MRYAGILLHIASLPNEYGIGTLGKESYQFVDFLKSANQKFWQVLPIGPTSYGDSPYQSFSVFA' A
#
# COMPACT_ATOMS: atom_id res chain seq x y z
N MET A 1 10.77 -21.53 10.00
CA MET A 1 9.59 -21.32 9.14
C MET A 1 9.98 -20.42 7.97
N ARG A 2 9.38 -20.58 6.78
CA ARG A 2 9.62 -19.74 5.59
C ARG A 2 8.33 -19.02 5.22
N TYR A 3 8.42 -17.74 4.89
CA TYR A 3 7.31 -16.91 4.47
C TYR A 3 7.71 -16.04 3.28
N ALA A 4 6.71 -15.57 2.52
CA ALA A 4 6.87 -14.65 1.39
C ALA A 4 5.81 -13.55 1.46
N GLY A 5 6.03 -12.46 0.72
CA GLY A 5 5.12 -11.32 0.66
C GLY A 5 5.40 -10.45 -0.56
N ILE A 6 4.54 -9.44 -0.75
CA ILE A 6 4.65 -8.46 -1.84
C ILE A 6 4.82 -7.06 -1.26
N LEU A 7 5.74 -6.29 -1.85
CA LEU A 7 5.86 -4.85 -1.65
C LEU A 7 5.01 -4.13 -2.71
N LEU A 8 3.97 -3.43 -2.28
CA LEU A 8 3.13 -2.60 -3.14
C LEU A 8 2.57 -1.45 -2.29
N HIS A 9 2.80 -0.20 -2.68
CA HIS A 9 2.21 0.92 -1.93
C HIS A 9 0.73 1.10 -2.27
N ILE A 10 -0.05 1.63 -1.31
CA ILE A 10 -1.51 1.81 -1.45
C ILE A 10 -1.84 2.67 -2.66
N ALA A 11 -1.06 3.75 -2.89
CA ALA A 11 -1.23 4.64 -4.03
C ALA A 11 -1.12 3.95 -5.41
N SER A 12 -0.46 2.78 -5.47
CA SER A 12 -0.29 1.98 -6.69
C SER A 12 -1.45 1.01 -6.96
N LEU A 13 -2.42 0.90 -6.05
CA LEU A 13 -3.60 0.08 -6.29
C LEU A 13 -4.43 0.69 -7.44
N PRO A 14 -4.96 -0.15 -8.34
CA PRO A 14 -5.81 0.32 -9.42
C PRO A 14 -7.11 0.89 -8.83
N ASN A 15 -7.55 2.05 -9.31
CA ASN A 15 -8.91 2.53 -9.10
C ASN A 15 -9.31 3.55 -10.17
N GLU A 16 -10.56 3.99 -10.13
CA GLU A 16 -11.13 4.94 -11.10
C GLU A 16 -10.85 6.42 -10.76
N TYR A 17 -10.19 6.69 -9.63
CA TYR A 17 -10.05 8.05 -9.07
C TYR A 17 -8.62 8.62 -9.18
N GLY A 18 -7.73 7.93 -9.91
CA GLY A 18 -6.40 8.41 -10.26
C GLY A 18 -5.28 8.09 -9.26
N ILE A 19 -5.60 7.64 -8.05
CA ILE A 19 -4.62 7.19 -7.05
C ILE A 19 -5.23 6.16 -6.13
N GLY A 20 -4.53 5.04 -5.89
CA GLY A 20 -5.04 3.95 -5.06
C GLY A 20 -5.39 4.38 -3.62
N THR A 21 -6.42 3.75 -3.06
CA THR A 21 -6.98 4.11 -1.75
C THR A 21 -7.19 2.88 -0.86
N LEU A 22 -7.47 3.12 0.42
CA LEU A 22 -7.96 2.11 1.36
C LEU A 22 -9.45 1.76 1.10
N GLY A 23 -9.76 1.41 -0.15
CA GLY A 23 -11.09 1.05 -0.63
C GLY A 23 -11.24 -0.43 -0.99
N LYS A 24 -12.18 -0.74 -1.89
CA LYS A 24 -12.52 -2.10 -2.31
C LYS A 24 -11.32 -2.86 -2.89
N GLU A 25 -10.47 -2.17 -3.62
CA GLU A 25 -9.31 -2.73 -4.33
C GLU A 25 -8.21 -3.14 -3.34
N SER A 26 -8.10 -2.49 -2.18
CA SER A 26 -7.25 -2.94 -1.08
C SER A 26 -7.69 -4.31 -0.55
N TYR A 27 -8.99 -4.53 -0.37
CA TYR A 27 -9.51 -5.84 0.06
C TYR A 27 -9.26 -6.91 -1.00
N GLN A 28 -9.51 -6.60 -2.27
CA GLN A 28 -9.23 -7.51 -3.38
C GLN A 28 -7.75 -7.89 -3.45
N PHE A 29 -6.84 -6.94 -3.18
CA PHE A 29 -5.41 -7.23 -3.12
C PHE A 29 -5.06 -8.15 -1.95
N VAL A 30 -5.66 -7.96 -0.78
CA VAL A 30 -5.47 -8.88 0.37
C VAL A 30 -6.02 -10.28 0.07
N ASP A 31 -7.17 -10.39 -0.59
CA ASP A 31 -7.71 -11.68 -1.05
C ASP A 31 -6.80 -12.35 -2.07
N PHE A 32 -6.18 -11.56 -2.97
CA PHE A 32 -5.14 -12.05 -3.87
C PHE A 32 -3.93 -12.58 -3.11
N LEU A 33 -3.39 -11.83 -2.13
CA LEU A 33 -2.26 -12.29 -1.31
C LEU A 33 -2.59 -13.59 -0.59
N LYS A 34 -3.79 -13.68 -0.01
CA LYS A 34 -4.27 -14.88 0.68
C LYS A 34 -4.35 -16.08 -0.28
N SER A 35 -4.93 -15.91 -1.47
CA SER A 35 -5.04 -16.99 -2.46
C SER A 35 -3.66 -17.42 -3.02
N ALA A 36 -2.72 -16.49 -3.12
CA ALA A 36 -1.33 -16.76 -3.52
C ALA A 36 -0.43 -17.24 -2.35
N ASN A 37 -1.00 -17.52 -1.17
CA ASN A 37 -0.32 -17.94 0.06
C ASN A 37 0.80 -16.97 0.52
N GLN A 38 0.73 -15.69 0.12
CA GLN A 38 1.59 -14.64 0.63
C GLN A 38 1.16 -14.27 2.04
N LYS A 39 2.14 -14.06 2.94
CA LYS A 39 1.89 -13.79 4.37
C LYS A 39 2.11 -12.33 4.75
N PHE A 40 2.82 -11.57 3.92
CA PHE A 40 3.13 -10.17 4.17
C PHE A 40 2.71 -9.28 3.01
N TRP A 41 2.20 -8.11 3.36
CA TRP A 41 2.07 -6.97 2.48
C TRP A 41 2.94 -5.85 3.06
N GLN A 42 3.99 -5.48 2.35
CA GLN A 42 4.83 -4.35 2.72
C GLN A 42 4.35 -3.09 1.98
N VAL A 43 4.27 -1.97 2.70
CA VAL A 43 3.91 -0.65 2.17
C VAL A 43 5.00 0.37 2.49
N LEU A 44 5.05 1.46 1.73
CA LEU A 44 5.82 2.67 2.07
C LEU A 44 5.11 3.45 3.20
N PRO A 45 5.76 4.46 3.82
CA PRO A 45 5.10 5.30 4.83
C PRO A 45 3.79 5.90 4.32
N ILE A 46 2.80 6.00 5.20
CA ILE A 46 1.42 6.39 4.86
C ILE A 46 1.06 7.82 5.28
N GLY A 47 2.04 8.57 5.78
CA GLY A 47 1.86 9.98 6.13
C GLY A 47 1.65 10.86 4.90
N PRO A 48 1.17 12.10 5.08
CA PRO A 48 0.92 13.04 4.00
C PRO A 48 2.22 13.41 3.27
N THR A 49 2.23 13.26 1.95
CA THR A 49 3.37 13.70 1.14
C THR A 49 3.41 15.21 1.02
N SER A 50 4.62 15.74 0.78
CA SER A 50 4.86 17.16 0.46
C SER A 50 5.20 17.31 -1.02
N TYR A 51 5.74 18.47 -1.40
CA TYR A 51 6.28 18.71 -2.73
C TYR A 51 7.33 17.63 -3.09
N GLY A 52 7.11 16.96 -4.23
CA GLY A 52 7.93 15.84 -4.70
C GLY A 52 7.36 14.45 -4.40
N ASP A 53 6.18 14.37 -3.77
CA ASP A 53 5.36 13.16 -3.61
C ASP A 53 6.07 11.98 -2.92
N SER A 54 7.19 12.24 -2.25
CA SER A 54 7.94 11.23 -1.53
C SER A 54 7.24 10.88 -0.22
N PRO A 55 6.88 9.60 0.02
CA PRO A 55 6.30 9.17 1.30
C PRO A 55 7.29 9.29 2.47
N TYR A 56 8.59 9.50 2.17
CA TYR A 56 9.62 9.73 3.18
C TYR A 56 9.80 11.21 3.57
N GLN A 57 9.12 12.12 2.87
CA GLN A 57 9.16 13.56 3.13
C GLN A 57 7.78 14.05 3.56
N SER A 58 7.36 13.62 4.74
CA SER A 58 6.07 14.01 5.34
C SER A 58 6.23 15.17 6.31
N PHE A 59 5.17 15.98 6.44
CA PHE A 59 5.06 17.01 7.49
C PHE A 59 4.80 16.41 8.89
N SER A 60 4.44 15.13 8.97
CA SER A 60 4.14 14.43 10.21
C SER A 60 4.56 12.97 10.16
N VAL A 61 5.09 12.46 11.28
CA VAL A 61 5.37 11.03 11.47
C VAL A 61 4.15 10.27 12.05
N PHE A 62 3.04 10.95 12.32
CA PHE A 62 1.87 10.40 13.01
C PHE A 62 0.55 10.42 12.21
N ALA A 63 0.43 11.31 11.21
CA ALA A 63 -0.83 11.63 10.55
C ALA A 63 -1.33 10.54 9.59
#